data_AF-A0ABD5SE06-F1
#
_entry.id   AF-A0ABD5SE06-F1
#
_cell.length_a   1.000
_cell.length_b   1.000
_cell.length_c   1.000
_cell.angle_alpha   90.00
_cell.angle_beta   90.00
_cell.angle_gamma   90.00
#
_symmetry.space_group_name_H-M   'P 1'
#
loop_
_entity.id
_entity.type
_entity.pdbx_description
1 polymer ?
#
loop_
_entity_poly.entity_id
_entity_poly.type
_entity_poly.pdbx_seq_one_letter_code
_entity_poly.pdbx_strand_id
1 'polypeptide(L)'
;MSDLETGRTVESETKGSPESNPSVRRVDDWDAGRLHELATGHDTPLYVQDLDRVRENCDRLRAAFPDADLRYAVKAHTGRAVLETVREAGIDAECASAGEVDRALAAGFAGDRIHYTAVNPPARDLAYVVDAADRR
;
A
#
# COMPACT_ATOMS: atom_id res chain seq x y z
N MET A 1 29.51 15.48 51.09
CA MET A 1 29.40 16.31 49.86
C MET A 1 29.92 15.45 48.74
N SER A 2 29.17 15.01 47.74
CA SER A 2 27.80 15.21 47.29
C SER A 2 27.52 14.07 46.31
N ASP A 3 26.27 13.72 46.16
CA ASP A 3 25.70 12.69 45.29
C ASP A 3 26.29 12.63 43.87
N LEU A 4 26.43 11.41 43.33
CA LEU A 4 26.32 11.15 41.89
C LEU A 4 25.70 9.77 41.63
N GLU A 5 24.39 9.84 41.39
CA GLU A 5 23.61 9.16 40.35
C GLU A 5 23.72 7.64 40.20
N THR A 6 22.78 7.01 40.89
CA THR A 6 21.96 5.86 40.47
C THR A 6 21.98 5.60 38.96
N GLY A 7 22.63 4.50 38.56
CA GLY A 7 22.56 3.97 37.20
C GLY A 7 21.11 3.67 36.83
N ARG A 8 20.59 4.42 35.86
CA ARG A 8 19.26 4.24 35.28
C ARG A 8 19.21 2.85 34.63
N THR A 9 18.39 1.99 35.20
CA THR A 9 18.05 0.69 34.62
C THR A 9 17.45 0.95 33.25
N VAL A 10 18.08 0.41 32.20
CA VAL A 10 17.51 0.43 30.85
C VAL A 10 16.29 -0.48 30.92
N GLU A 11 15.11 0.12 31.02
CA GLU A 11 13.87 -0.63 30.86
C GLU A 11 13.87 -1.22 29.46
N SER A 12 13.85 -2.55 29.43
CA SER A 12 13.66 -3.37 28.24
C SER A 12 12.34 -2.95 27.61
N GLU A 13 12.39 -2.13 26.57
CA GLU A 13 11.25 -1.90 25.69
C GLU A 13 10.71 -3.27 25.26
N THR A 14 9.47 -3.54 25.66
CA THR A 14 8.71 -4.72 25.29
C THR A 14 8.66 -4.83 23.78
N LYS A 15 9.54 -5.65 23.22
CA LYS A 15 9.46 -6.19 21.88
C LYS A 15 8.07 -6.80 21.74
N GLY A 16 7.20 -6.15 20.95
CA GLY A 16 5.85 -6.62 20.69
C GLY A 16 5.87 -8.11 20.35
N SER A 17 5.02 -8.88 21.03
CA SER A 17 4.96 -10.34 20.88
C SER A 17 4.79 -10.73 19.40
N PRO A 18 5.50 -11.75 18.89
CA PRO A 18 5.43 -12.19 17.49
C PRO A 18 4.05 -12.74 17.05
N GLU A 19 3.09 -12.82 17.97
CA GLU A 19 1.74 -13.36 17.74
C GLU A 19 0.78 -12.40 17.01
N SER A 20 1.16 -11.15 16.74
CA SER A 20 0.23 -10.12 16.26
C SER A 20 0.08 -10.01 14.74
N ASN A 21 0.77 -10.84 13.94
CA ASN A 21 0.64 -10.80 12.49
C ASN A 21 -0.34 -11.88 12.00
N PRO A 22 -1.56 -11.51 11.55
CA PRO A 22 -2.51 -12.51 11.07
C PRO A 22 -1.92 -13.29 9.89
N SER A 23 -2.22 -14.58 9.83
CA SER A 23 -1.81 -15.44 8.71
C SER A 23 -2.27 -14.86 7.37
N VAL A 24 -1.55 -15.22 6.31
CA VAL A 24 -2.04 -15.00 4.94
C VAL A 24 -3.41 -15.67 4.83
N ARG A 25 -4.46 -14.90 4.49
CA ARG A 25 -5.79 -15.45 4.21
C ARG A 25 -5.64 -16.49 3.10
N ARG A 26 -5.93 -17.76 3.42
CA ARG A 26 -5.97 -18.87 2.49
C ARG A 26 -7.29 -18.83 1.74
N VAL A 27 -7.36 -19.53 0.60
CA VAL A 27 -8.63 -19.68 -0.13
C VAL A 27 -9.69 -20.33 0.77
N ASP A 28 -9.29 -21.24 1.66
CA ASP A 28 -10.19 -21.90 2.62
C ASP A 28 -10.80 -20.93 3.66
N ASP A 29 -10.25 -19.72 3.81
CA ASP A 29 -10.80 -18.68 4.69
C ASP A 29 -11.94 -17.88 4.00
N TRP A 30 -12.19 -18.10 2.70
CA TRP A 30 -13.25 -17.44 1.95
C TRP A 30 -14.53 -18.27 1.98
N ASP A 31 -15.68 -17.59 1.90
CA ASP A 31 -16.96 -18.26 1.77
C ASP A 31 -17.07 -18.97 0.41
N ALA A 32 -17.04 -20.31 0.45
CA ALA A 32 -17.02 -21.14 -0.76
C ALA A 32 -18.29 -20.98 -1.61
N GLY A 33 -19.45 -20.76 -0.97
CA GLY A 33 -20.72 -20.54 -1.67
C GLY A 33 -20.68 -19.26 -2.51
N ARG A 34 -20.26 -18.15 -1.90
CA ARG A 34 -20.07 -16.87 -2.56
C ARG A 34 -19.04 -16.94 -3.69
N LEU A 35 -17.94 -17.66 -3.49
CA LEU A 35 -16.95 -17.86 -4.57
C LEU A 35 -17.56 -18.62 -5.77
N HIS A 36 -18.42 -19.61 -5.52
CA HIS A 36 -19.11 -20.34 -6.59
C HIS A 36 -20.14 -19.47 -7.33
N GLU A 37 -20.88 -18.64 -6.59
CA GLU A 37 -21.81 -17.66 -7.17
C GLU A 37 -21.08 -16.66 -8.08
N LEU A 38 -19.95 -16.11 -7.63
CA LEU A 38 -19.11 -15.21 -8.43
C LEU A 38 -18.57 -15.90 -9.69
N ALA A 39 -18.09 -17.14 -9.57
CA ALA A 39 -17.57 -17.91 -10.70
C ALA A 39 -18.66 -18.21 -11.75
N THR A 40 -19.90 -18.45 -11.31
CA THR A 40 -21.04 -18.66 -12.20
C THR A 40 -21.50 -17.34 -12.84
N GLY A 41 -21.47 -16.22 -12.10
CA GLY A 41 -21.90 -14.92 -12.58
C GLY A 41 -20.92 -14.20 -13.50
N HIS A 42 -19.63 -14.54 -13.44
CA HIS A 42 -18.55 -13.83 -14.17
C HIS A 42 -17.68 -14.73 -15.05
N ASP A 43 -18.02 -16.02 -15.18
CA ASP A 43 -17.21 -17.06 -15.82
C ASP A 43 -15.81 -17.23 -15.18
N THR A 44 -15.04 -18.21 -15.68
CA THR A 44 -13.68 -18.50 -15.19
C THR A 44 -12.67 -18.56 -16.34
N PRO A 45 -11.39 -18.20 -16.11
CA PRO A 45 -10.76 -17.82 -14.84
C PRO A 45 -11.18 -16.42 -14.33
N LEU A 46 -11.38 -16.31 -13.02
CA LEU A 46 -11.84 -15.08 -12.36
C LEU A 46 -10.82 -14.60 -11.32
N TYR A 47 -10.51 -13.30 -11.33
CA TYR A 47 -9.76 -12.64 -10.27
C TYR A 47 -10.74 -11.94 -9.32
N VAL A 48 -10.68 -12.28 -8.03
CA VAL A 48 -11.47 -11.66 -6.98
C VAL A 48 -10.53 -10.97 -6.00
N GLN A 49 -10.79 -9.70 -5.70
CA GLN A 49 -9.99 -8.91 -4.78
C GLN A 49 -10.80 -8.51 -3.55
N ASP A 50 -10.26 -8.79 -2.37
CA ASP A 50 -10.81 -8.36 -1.08
C ASP A 50 -10.23 -6.99 -0.71
N LEU A 51 -11.01 -5.93 -0.91
CA LEU A 51 -10.59 -4.56 -0.59
C LEU A 51 -10.52 -4.29 0.91
N ASP A 52 -11.31 -4.98 1.72
CA ASP A 52 -11.21 -4.84 3.18
C ASP A 52 -9.87 -5.40 3.67
N ARG A 53 -9.40 -6.50 3.08
CA ARG A 53 -8.04 -6.99 3.32
C ARG A 53 -6.95 -6.02 2.88
N VAL A 54 -7.13 -5.32 1.75
CA VAL A 54 -6.19 -4.27 1.33
C VAL A 54 -6.10 -3.18 2.39
N ARG A 55 -7.26 -2.70 2.88
CA ARG A 55 -7.34 -1.68 3.93
C ARG A 55 -6.69 -2.14 5.25
N GLU A 56 -7.05 -3.32 5.75
CA GLU A 56 -6.45 -3.92 6.95
C GLU A 56 -4.91 -3.97 6.88
N ASN A 57 -4.37 -4.32 5.71
CA ASN A 57 -2.92 -4.38 5.51
C ASN A 57 -2.28 -2.99 5.50
N CYS A 58 -2.95 -1.99 4.92
CA CYS A 58 -2.49 -0.60 4.95
C CYS A 58 -2.46 -0.08 6.39
N ASP A 59 -3.52 -0.30 7.16
CA ASP A 59 -3.61 0.13 8.57
C ASP A 59 -2.52 -0.51 9.43
N ARG A 60 -2.25 -1.80 9.22
CA ARG A 60 -1.14 -2.50 9.88
C ARG A 60 0.22 -1.91 9.54
N LEU A 61 0.48 -1.59 8.26
CA LEU A 61 1.75 -0.98 7.86
C LEU A 61 1.92 0.39 8.52
N ARG A 62 0.87 1.21 8.53
CA ARG A 62 0.88 2.53 9.19
C ARG A 62 1.14 2.43 10.68
N ALA A 63 0.50 1.47 11.35
CA ALA A 63 0.69 1.25 12.78
C ALA A 63 2.11 0.75 13.12
N ALA A 64 2.68 -0.10 12.26
CA ALA A 64 4.04 -0.63 12.45
C ALA A 64 5.14 0.41 12.17
N PHE A 65 4.87 1.38 11.30
CA PHE A 65 5.84 2.39 10.87
C PHE A 65 5.23 3.81 10.95
N PRO A 66 4.90 4.32 12.14
CA PRO A 66 4.18 5.59 12.31
C PRO A 66 4.94 6.81 11.76
N ASP A 67 6.27 6.75 11.75
CA ASP A 67 7.14 7.85 11.31
C ASP A 67 7.66 7.68 9.88
N ALA A 68 7.24 6.63 9.16
CA ALA A 68 7.73 6.36 7.81
C ALA A 68 6.80 6.90 6.72
N ASP A 69 7.42 7.40 5.64
CA ASP A 69 6.71 7.68 4.39
C ASP A 69 6.34 6.37 3.68
N LEU A 70 5.10 5.92 3.85
CA LEU A 70 4.61 4.72 3.19
C LEU A 70 4.15 5.04 1.75
N ARG A 71 4.73 4.31 0.79
CA ARG A 71 4.37 4.38 -0.62
C ARG A 71 4.07 2.98 -1.16
N TYR A 72 2.92 2.80 -1.78
CA TYR A 72 2.52 1.54 -2.41
C TYR A 72 3.15 1.42 -3.78
N ALA A 73 3.89 0.33 -4.01
CA ALA A 73 4.46 0.02 -5.32
C ALA A 73 3.34 -0.37 -6.31
N VAL A 74 2.95 0.57 -7.18
CA VAL A 74 1.79 0.44 -8.07
C VAL A 74 1.90 -0.78 -9.01
N LYS A 75 3.14 -1.15 -9.40
CA LYS A 75 3.45 -2.38 -10.15
C LYS A 75 2.95 -3.68 -9.51
N ALA A 76 2.67 -3.69 -8.20
CA ALA A 76 2.11 -4.85 -7.52
C ALA A 76 0.67 -5.13 -7.95
N HIS A 77 -0.15 -4.10 -8.11
CA HIS A 77 -1.52 -4.21 -8.64
C HIS A 77 -2.08 -2.84 -9.06
N THR A 78 -2.37 -2.66 -10.36
CA THR A 78 -2.79 -1.37 -10.95
C THR A 78 -4.31 -1.20 -11.10
N GLY A 79 -5.09 -2.10 -10.51
CA GLY A 79 -6.55 -2.04 -10.53
C GLY A 79 -7.09 -0.85 -9.74
N ARG A 80 -7.98 -0.07 -10.35
CA ARG A 80 -8.50 1.20 -9.80
C ARG A 80 -9.03 1.07 -8.37
N ALA A 81 -9.85 0.06 -8.09
CA ALA A 81 -10.44 -0.12 -6.76
C ALA A 81 -9.39 -0.38 -5.67
N VAL A 82 -8.31 -1.11 -5.99
CA VAL A 82 -7.19 -1.33 -5.04
C VAL A 82 -6.44 -0.04 -4.80
N LEU A 83 -6.14 0.73 -5.87
CA LEU A 83 -5.46 2.01 -5.77
C LEU A 83 -6.27 3.05 -4.98
N GLU A 84 -7.58 3.13 -5.21
CA GLU A 84 -8.50 3.99 -4.45
C GLU A 84 -8.50 3.60 -2.96
N THR A 85 -8.54 2.29 -2.66
CA THR A 85 -8.49 1.79 -1.27
C THR A 85 -7.17 2.16 -0.58
N VAL A 86 -6.03 2.00 -1.26
CA VAL A 86 -4.70 2.39 -0.74
C VAL A 86 -4.63 3.90 -0.48
N ARG A 87 -5.11 4.71 -1.42
CA ARG A 87 -5.19 6.18 -1.30
C ARG A 87 -6.02 6.60 -0.10
N GLU A 88 -7.19 5.99 0.07
CA GLU A 88 -8.11 6.25 1.18
C GLU A 88 -7.53 5.84 2.54
N ALA A 89 -6.72 4.79 2.57
CA ALA A 89 -5.93 4.43 3.75
C ALA A 89 -4.75 5.38 4.01
N GLY A 90 -4.57 6.42 3.18
CA GLY A 90 -3.56 7.46 3.39
C GLY A 90 -2.13 7.05 3.04
N ILE A 91 -1.95 5.99 2.25
CA ILE A 91 -0.64 5.59 1.70
C ILE A 91 -0.46 6.25 0.33
N ASP A 92 0.75 6.73 0.04
CA ASP A 92 1.09 7.39 -1.23
C ASP A 92 1.41 6.36 -2.33
N ALA A 93 1.56 6.80 -3.58
CA ALA A 93 1.87 5.91 -4.69
C ALA A 93 3.35 5.98 -5.08
N GLU A 94 3.95 4.82 -5.37
CA GLU A 94 5.25 4.70 -6.02
C GLU A 94 5.03 4.10 -7.42
N CYS A 95 5.51 4.80 -8.45
CA CYS A 95 5.32 4.44 -9.85
C CYS A 95 6.66 4.30 -10.57
N ALA A 96 6.82 3.19 -11.29
CA ALA A 96 8.00 2.87 -12.09
C ALA A 96 7.78 3.09 -13.61
N SER A 97 6.60 3.53 -14.04
CA SER A 97 6.30 3.87 -15.44
C SER A 97 5.27 4.99 -15.59
N ALA A 98 5.24 5.68 -16.74
CA ALA A 98 4.23 6.71 -17.01
C ALA A 98 2.80 6.15 -16.98
N GLY A 99 2.61 4.88 -17.39
CA GLY A 99 1.31 4.21 -17.30
C GLY A 99 0.85 3.97 -15.86
N GLU A 100 1.77 3.72 -14.94
CA GLU A 100 1.43 3.62 -13.50
C GLU A 100 1.05 4.98 -12.92
N VAL A 101 1.74 6.05 -13.33
CA VAL A 101 1.36 7.43 -12.97
C VAL A 101 -0.04 7.76 -13.46
N ASP A 102 -0.37 7.44 -14.71
CA ASP A 102 -1.72 7.62 -15.27
C ASP A 102 -2.79 6.89 -14.43
N ARG A 103 -2.53 5.63 -14.05
CA ARG A 103 -3.45 4.83 -13.24
C ARG A 103 -3.60 5.38 -11.82
N ALA A 104 -2.52 5.85 -11.21
CA ALA A 104 -2.57 6.49 -9.90
C ALA A 104 -3.37 7.81 -9.95
N LEU A 105 -3.14 8.65 -10.95
CA LEU A 105 -3.89 9.90 -11.15
C LEU A 105 -5.38 9.62 -11.39
N ALA A 106 -5.72 8.62 -12.21
CA ALA A 106 -7.10 8.19 -12.46
C ALA A 106 -7.79 7.60 -11.22
N ALA A 107 -7.01 6.99 -10.33
CA ALA A 107 -7.44 6.57 -9.00
C ALA A 107 -7.42 7.73 -7.98
N GLY A 108 -7.22 8.98 -8.39
CA GLY A 108 -7.38 10.18 -7.58
C GLY A 108 -6.21 10.53 -6.66
N PHE A 109 -5.04 9.91 -6.79
CA PHE A 109 -3.84 10.39 -6.11
C PHE A 109 -3.49 11.81 -6.59
N ALA A 110 -3.03 12.66 -5.68
CA ALA A 110 -2.47 13.98 -6.00
C ALA A 110 -1.03 13.84 -6.51
N GLY A 111 -0.60 14.77 -7.36
CA GLY A 111 0.71 14.69 -8.01
C GLY A 111 1.86 14.70 -7.01
N ASP A 112 1.72 15.49 -5.94
CA ASP A 112 2.63 15.54 -4.78
C ASP A 112 2.64 14.26 -3.92
N ARG A 113 1.67 13.36 -4.12
CA ARG A 113 1.55 12.05 -3.47
C ARG A 113 1.96 10.89 -4.38
N ILE A 114 2.58 11.17 -5.52
CA ILE A 114 3.12 10.16 -6.46
C ILE A 114 4.64 10.31 -6.54
N HIS A 115 5.35 9.22 -6.25
CA HIS A 115 6.80 9.16 -6.38
C HIS A 115 7.18 8.35 -7.62
N TYR A 116 7.83 8.99 -8.60
CA TYR A 116 8.26 8.34 -9.83
C TYR A 116 9.71 7.85 -9.74
N THR A 117 9.94 6.54 -9.80
CA THR A 117 11.26 5.91 -9.54
C THR A 117 11.85 5.14 -10.72
N ALA A 118 11.35 5.38 -11.94
CA ALA A 118 11.82 4.69 -13.13
C ALA A 118 13.35 4.80 -13.34
N VAL A 119 14.01 3.67 -13.55
CA VAL A 119 15.49 3.61 -13.67
C VAL A 119 16.00 4.09 -15.03
N ASN A 120 15.25 3.84 -16.11
CA ASN A 120 15.61 4.25 -17.47
C ASN A 120 14.37 4.76 -18.23
N PRO A 121 13.77 5.88 -17.80
CA PRO A 121 12.57 6.39 -18.43
C PRO A 121 12.91 7.00 -19.79
N PRO A 122 12.15 6.68 -20.86
CA PRO A 122 12.31 7.38 -22.13
C PRO A 122 11.91 8.86 -21.95
N ALA A 123 12.52 9.76 -22.72
CA ALA A 123 12.29 11.20 -22.59
C ALA A 123 10.81 11.61 -22.64
N ARG A 124 9.99 10.92 -23.44
CA ARG A 124 8.55 11.15 -23.53
C ARG A 124 7.81 10.87 -22.21
N ASP A 125 8.25 9.87 -21.44
CA ASP A 125 7.62 9.47 -20.19
C ASP A 125 7.96 10.51 -19.12
N LEU A 126 9.21 10.98 -19.07
CA LEU A 126 9.61 12.09 -18.20
C LEU A 126 8.80 13.36 -18.49
N ALA A 127 8.67 13.73 -19.77
CA ALA A 127 7.88 14.89 -20.17
C ALA A 127 6.42 14.78 -19.74
N TYR A 128 5.80 13.60 -19.93
CA TYR A 128 4.44 13.33 -19.48
C TYR A 128 4.31 13.43 -17.96
N VAL A 129 5.22 12.81 -17.18
CA VAL A 129 5.13 12.80 -15.72
C VAL A 129 5.28 14.20 -15.12
N VAL A 130 6.18 15.03 -15.65
CA VAL A 130 6.34 16.42 -15.22
C VAL A 130 5.08 17.24 -15.53
N ASP A 131 4.58 17.16 -16.76
CA ASP A 131 3.35 17.86 -17.18
C ASP A 131 2.10 17.36 -16.42
N ALA A 132 2.07 16.10 -16.01
CA ALA A 132 1.00 15.56 -15.17
C ALA A 132 1.09 16.05 -13.71
N ALA A 133 2.30 16.29 -13.19
CA ALA A 133 2.51 16.86 -11.86
C ALA A 133 2.08 18.34 -11.80
N ASP A 134 2.34 19.12 -12.85
CA ASP A 134 2.02 20.55 -12.92
C ASP A 134 0.52 20.85 -13.08
N ARG A 135 -0.28 19.86 -13.48
CA ARG A 135 -1.72 20.03 -13.74
C ARG A 135 -2.61 20.05 -12.48
N ARG A 136 -2.05 20.38 -11.31
CA ARG A 136 -2.79 20.52 -10.04
C ARG A 136 -2.34 21.72 -9.24
#